data_AF-A0A524QW61-F1
#
_entry.id   AF-A0A524QW61-F1
#
_cell.length_a   1.000
_cell.length_b   1.000
_cell.length_c   1.000
_cell.angle_alpha   90.00
_cell.angle_beta   90.00
_cell.angle_gamma   90.00
#
_symmetry.space_group_name_H-M   'P 1'
#
loop_
_entity.id
_entity.type
_entity.pdbx_description
1 polymer ?
#
loop_
_entity_poly.entity_id
_entity_poly.type
_entity_poly.pdbx_seq_one_letter_code
_entity_poly.pdbx_strand_id
1 'polypeptide(L)'
;KMVHNGIEYGMMAAYGEGFSILKASPYGQALDPAAVAHLWNRGSVVRSWLLELAEEAFRKDPGLESIQGYVEDSGEGRWTVQQAIDTGVPAPVIAASLFQRFRSRLGDSFGDKVLAALRNEFGGHAVLKAGEEKRADTAGAGDVRPATPQNTTKVP
;
A
#
# COMPACT_ATOMS: atom_id res chain seq x y z
N LYS A 1 -8.28 -17.73 -17.58
CA LYS A 1 -7.65 -17.96 -16.25
C LYS A 1 -6.70 -16.83 -15.85
N MET A 2 -5.77 -16.40 -16.71
CA MET A 2 -4.83 -15.29 -16.39
C MET A 2 -5.52 -13.97 -16.00
N VAL A 3 -6.48 -13.49 -16.81
CA VAL A 3 -7.23 -12.25 -16.52
C VAL A 3 -7.98 -12.32 -15.18
N HIS A 4 -8.52 -13.48 -14.84
CA HIS A 4 -9.17 -13.71 -13.56
C HIS A 4 -8.21 -13.50 -12.39
N ASN A 5 -6.99 -14.05 -12.46
CA ASN A 5 -5.98 -13.83 -11.41
C ASN A 5 -5.53 -12.36 -11.35
N GLY A 6 -5.52 -11.65 -12.49
CA GLY A 6 -5.32 -10.20 -12.52
C GLY A 6 -6.40 -9.42 -11.77
N ILE A 7 -7.67 -9.83 -11.87
CA ILE A 7 -8.79 -9.26 -11.10
C ILE A 7 -8.59 -9.52 -9.60
N GLU A 8 -8.19 -10.74 -9.23
CA GLU A 8 -7.92 -11.10 -7.83
C GLU A 8 -6.80 -10.25 -7.22
N TYR A 9 -5.77 -9.86 -7.99
CA TYR A 9 -4.73 -8.94 -7.50
C TYR A 9 -5.32 -7.60 -7.08
N GLY A 10 -6.20 -7.03 -7.90
CA GLY A 10 -6.90 -5.79 -7.58
C GLY A 10 -7.78 -5.91 -6.34
N MET A 11 -8.53 -7.01 -6.22
CA MET A 11 -9.38 -7.26 -5.04
C MET A 11 -8.58 -7.42 -3.75
N MET A 12 -7.50 -8.21 -3.79
CA MET A 12 -6.62 -8.39 -2.62
C MET A 12 -5.96 -7.07 -2.19
N ALA A 13 -5.49 -6.26 -3.15
CA ALA A 13 -4.92 -4.94 -2.86
C ALA A 13 -5.95 -4.02 -2.20
N ALA A 14 -7.18 -3.97 -2.74
CA ALA A 14 -8.25 -3.16 -2.16
C ALA A 14 -8.61 -3.56 -0.72
N TYR A 15 -8.63 -4.87 -0.40
CA TYR A 15 -8.80 -5.30 0.99
C TYR A 15 -7.63 -4.89 1.87
N GLY A 16 -6.39 -5.09 1.42
CA GLY A 16 -5.19 -4.70 2.16
C GLY A 16 -5.17 -3.21 2.49
N GLU A 17 -5.52 -2.36 1.52
CA GLU A 17 -5.69 -0.91 1.71
C GLU A 17 -6.81 -0.60 2.73
N GLY A 18 -7.98 -1.21 2.57
CA GLY A 18 -9.13 -0.98 3.45
C GLY A 18 -8.86 -1.34 4.92
N PHE A 19 -8.26 -2.52 5.18
CA PHE A 19 -7.87 -2.91 6.54
C PHE A 19 -6.73 -2.05 7.09
N SER A 20 -5.80 -1.60 6.25
CA SER A 20 -4.74 -0.68 6.65
C SER A 20 -5.29 0.69 7.07
N ILE A 21 -6.26 1.22 6.32
CA ILE A 21 -7.00 2.46 6.67
C ILE A 21 -7.75 2.26 7.99
N LEU A 22 -8.43 1.13 8.18
CA LEU A 22 -9.15 0.82 9.41
C LEU A 22 -8.21 0.78 10.61
N LYS A 23 -7.07 0.10 10.48
CA LYS A 23 -6.05 -0.02 11.52
C LYS A 23 -5.41 1.33 11.86
N ALA A 24 -5.23 2.21 10.88
CA ALA A 24 -4.72 3.56 11.07
C ALA A 24 -5.78 4.56 11.61
N SER A 25 -7.06 4.20 11.62
CA SER A 25 -8.13 5.07 12.10
C SER A 25 -8.10 5.24 13.63
N PRO A 26 -8.77 6.26 14.18
CA PRO A 26 -8.93 6.43 15.63
C PRO A 26 -9.58 5.23 16.35
N TYR A 27 -10.25 4.35 15.61
CA TYR A 27 -10.93 3.16 16.12
C TYR A 27 -10.10 1.88 15.95
N GLY A 28 -8.97 1.94 15.24
CA GLY A 28 -8.22 0.75 14.82
C GLY A 28 -7.79 -0.15 15.98
N GLN A 29 -7.46 0.42 17.14
CA GLN A 29 -7.08 -0.34 18.34
C GLN A 29 -8.26 -1.06 19.00
N ALA A 30 -9.49 -0.57 18.81
CA ALA A 30 -10.70 -1.14 19.43
C ALA A 30 -11.42 -2.14 18.52
N LEU A 31 -11.02 -2.24 17.25
CA LEU A 31 -11.66 -3.10 16.27
C LEU A 31 -10.91 -4.41 16.10
N ASP A 32 -11.63 -5.52 16.19
CA ASP A 32 -11.14 -6.84 15.81
C ASP A 32 -11.27 -7.02 14.29
N PRO A 33 -10.16 -7.15 13.53
CA PRO A 33 -10.22 -7.32 12.09
C PRO A 33 -10.93 -8.61 11.65
N ALA A 34 -10.91 -9.68 12.45
CA ALA A 34 -11.66 -10.89 12.15
C ALA A 34 -13.17 -10.65 12.27
N ALA A 35 -13.63 -9.97 13.32
CA ALA A 35 -15.03 -9.61 13.49
C ALA A 35 -15.52 -8.66 12.38
N VAL A 36 -14.68 -7.72 11.93
CA VAL A 36 -15.01 -6.82 10.81
C VAL A 36 -15.12 -7.60 9.49
N ALA A 37 -14.17 -8.49 9.20
CA ALA A 37 -14.24 -9.34 8.02
C ALA A 37 -15.50 -10.23 8.05
N HIS A 38 -15.83 -10.80 9.21
CA HIS A 38 -17.07 -11.56 9.42
C HIS A 38 -18.31 -10.75 9.12
N LEU A 39 -18.40 -9.53 9.66
CA LEU A 39 -19.52 -8.63 9.45
C LEU A 39 -19.69 -8.31 7.95
N TRP A 40 -18.60 -8.03 7.24
CA TRP A 40 -18.66 -7.78 5.80
C TRP A 40 -19.03 -9.03 4.99
N ASN A 41 -18.75 -10.24 5.47
CA ASN A 41 -19.30 -11.46 4.87
C ASN A 41 -20.82 -11.64 5.09
N ARG A 42 -21.46 -10.82 5.95
CA ARG A 42 -22.90 -10.87 6.23
C ARG A 42 -23.64 -9.70 5.59
N GLY A 43 -24.32 -9.98 4.48
CA GLY A 43 -25.27 -9.05 3.86
C GLY A 43 -24.64 -7.87 3.10
N SER A 44 -23.31 -7.78 3.03
CA SER A 44 -22.63 -6.76 2.24
C SER A 44 -22.48 -7.15 0.76
N VAL A 45 -22.22 -6.14 -0.08
CA VAL A 45 -21.90 -6.33 -1.51
C VAL A 45 -20.50 -6.92 -1.72
N VAL A 46 -19.56 -6.64 -0.82
CA VAL A 46 -18.16 -7.07 -0.96
C VAL A 46 -17.89 -8.49 -0.46
N ARG A 47 -18.92 -9.20 0.03
CA ARG A 47 -18.80 -10.60 0.44
C ARG A 47 -18.14 -11.43 -0.67
N SER A 48 -17.14 -12.23 -0.28
CA SER A 48 -16.38 -13.04 -1.24
C SER A 48 -15.58 -14.11 -0.50
N TRP A 49 -15.22 -15.17 -1.21
CA TRP A 49 -14.32 -16.19 -0.67
C TRP A 49 -12.96 -15.62 -0.24
N LEU A 50 -12.41 -14.63 -0.95
CA LEU A 50 -11.18 -13.94 -0.52
C LEU A 50 -11.32 -13.27 0.85
N LEU A 51 -12.50 -12.69 1.15
CA LEU A 51 -12.78 -12.08 2.43
C LEU A 51 -12.96 -13.12 3.55
N GLU A 52 -13.52 -14.29 3.23
CA GLU A 52 -13.54 -15.44 4.15
C GLU A 52 -12.11 -15.93 4.50
N LEU A 53 -11.19 -15.93 3.52
CA LEU A 53 -9.78 -16.25 3.78
C LEU A 53 -9.11 -15.20 4.66
N ALA A 54 -9.39 -13.91 4.43
CA ALA A 54 -8.88 -12.82 5.28
C ALA A 54 -9.39 -12.94 6.72
N GLU A 55 -10.68 -13.23 6.89
CA GLU A 55 -11.29 -13.49 8.20
C GLU A 55 -10.56 -14.64 8.93
N GLU A 56 -10.33 -15.76 8.24
CA GLU A 56 -9.60 -16.90 8.80
C GLU A 56 -8.15 -16.56 9.17
N ALA A 57 -7.47 -15.76 8.34
CA ALA A 57 -6.12 -15.29 8.64
C ALA A 57 -6.09 -14.45 9.93
N PHE A 58 -7.02 -13.51 10.08
CA PHE A 58 -7.13 -12.70 11.30
C PHE A 58 -7.54 -13.52 12.54
N ARG A 59 -8.36 -14.56 12.40
CA ARG A 59 -8.67 -15.45 13.53
C ARG A 59 -7.45 -16.20 14.04
N LYS A 60 -6.50 -16.55 13.17
CA LYS A 60 -5.25 -17.21 13.53
C LYS A 60 -4.23 -16.24 14.13
N ASP A 61 -4.14 -15.05 13.54
CA ASP A 61 -3.19 -14.02 13.90
C ASP A 61 -3.83 -12.63 13.67
N PRO A 62 -4.47 -12.04 14.70
CA PRO A 62 -5.21 -10.78 14.55
C PRO A 62 -4.33 -9.62 14.08
N GLY A 63 -3.04 -9.64 14.43
CA GLY A 63 -2.08 -8.61 14.05
C GLY A 63 -1.33 -8.89 12.75
N LEU A 64 -1.41 -10.13 12.24
CA LEU A 64 -0.55 -10.68 11.20
C LEU A 64 0.94 -10.57 11.55
N GLU A 65 1.28 -10.69 12.84
CA GLU A 65 2.64 -10.50 13.37
C GLU A 65 3.60 -11.63 12.96
N SER A 66 3.06 -12.80 12.61
CA SER A 66 3.82 -13.96 12.17
C SER A 66 4.35 -13.86 10.74
N ILE A 67 3.91 -12.87 9.96
CA ILE A 67 4.29 -12.67 8.56
C ILE A 67 4.90 -11.30 8.32
N GLN A 68 5.70 -11.18 7.26
CA GLN A 68 6.24 -9.90 6.81
C GLN A 68 5.36 -9.28 5.72
N GLY A 69 5.38 -7.95 5.61
CA GLY A 69 4.72 -7.19 4.55
C GLY A 69 5.41 -7.33 3.18
N TYR A 70 5.68 -8.56 2.75
CA TYR A 70 6.30 -8.91 1.47
C TYR A 70 5.30 -9.71 0.64
N VAL A 71 5.03 -9.26 -0.58
CA VAL A 71 4.01 -9.86 -1.44
C VAL A 71 4.65 -10.39 -2.74
N GLU A 72 4.67 -11.71 -2.88
CA GLU A 72 5.09 -12.39 -4.12
C GLU A 72 4.09 -12.17 -5.26
N ASP A 73 4.53 -12.42 -6.50
CA ASP A 73 3.62 -12.49 -7.65
C ASP A 73 3.98 -13.68 -8.53
N SER A 74 2.99 -14.52 -8.81
CA SER A 74 3.10 -15.75 -9.60
C SER A 74 3.17 -15.50 -11.12
N GLY A 75 3.14 -14.23 -11.55
CA GLY A 75 3.32 -13.81 -12.94
C GLY A 75 2.03 -13.54 -13.73
N GLU A 76 0.86 -14.02 -13.27
CA GLU A 76 -0.40 -13.81 -14.00
C GLU A 76 -0.86 -12.35 -13.98
N GLY A 77 -0.58 -11.63 -12.90
CA GLY A 77 -0.78 -10.18 -12.84
C GLY A 77 0.11 -9.44 -13.85
N ARG A 78 1.38 -9.84 -13.97
CA ARG A 78 2.30 -9.29 -14.98
C ARG A 78 1.79 -9.54 -16.40
N TRP A 79 1.41 -10.77 -16.69
CA TRP A 79 0.85 -11.13 -17.98
C TRP A 79 -0.40 -10.29 -18.30
N THR A 80 -1.31 -10.16 -17.34
CA THR A 80 -2.56 -9.41 -17.54
C THR A 80 -2.29 -7.93 -17.85
N VAL A 81 -1.34 -7.31 -17.14
CA VAL A 81 -0.94 -5.91 -17.41
C VAL A 81 -0.25 -5.78 -18.77
N GLN A 82 0.62 -6.73 -19.14
CA GLN A 82 1.27 -6.72 -20.46
C GLN A 82 0.24 -6.83 -21.58
N GLN A 83 -0.73 -7.74 -21.47
CA GLN A 83 -1.80 -7.85 -22.46
C GLN A 83 -2.66 -6.60 -22.55
N ALA A 84 -2.92 -5.92 -21.42
CA ALA A 84 -3.63 -4.65 -21.42
C ALA A 84 -2.86 -3.57 -22.22
N ILE A 85 -1.53 -3.52 -22.08
CA ILE A 85 -0.66 -2.63 -22.87
C ILE A 85 -0.70 -3.01 -24.35
N ASP A 86 -0.48 -4.28 -24.68
CA ASP A 86 -0.41 -4.77 -26.07
C ASP A 86 -1.73 -4.52 -26.84
N THR A 87 -2.85 -4.55 -26.13
CA THR A 87 -4.20 -4.36 -26.71
C THR A 87 -4.72 -2.92 -26.57
N GLY A 88 -4.00 -2.04 -25.89
CA GLY A 88 -4.43 -0.66 -25.63
C GLY A 88 -5.64 -0.54 -24.69
N VAL A 89 -5.92 -1.55 -23.86
CA VAL A 89 -7.03 -1.55 -22.90
C VAL A 89 -6.56 -1.00 -21.54
N PRO A 90 -7.18 0.04 -20.98
CA PRO A 90 -6.80 0.55 -19.66
C PRO A 90 -7.04 -0.46 -18.53
N ALA A 91 -6.00 -0.77 -17.74
CA ALA A 91 -6.08 -1.64 -16.57
C ALA A 91 -5.48 -1.01 -15.29
N PRO A 92 -5.91 0.19 -14.88
CA PRO A 92 -5.24 0.97 -13.82
C PRO A 92 -5.23 0.25 -12.46
N VAL A 93 -6.33 -0.41 -12.07
CA VAL A 93 -6.43 -1.12 -10.79
C VAL A 93 -5.47 -2.32 -10.74
N ILE A 94 -5.44 -3.12 -11.81
CA ILE A 94 -4.58 -4.31 -11.89
C ILE A 94 -3.11 -3.87 -11.92
N ALA A 95 -2.78 -2.84 -12.72
CA ALA A 95 -1.43 -2.29 -12.79
C ALA A 95 -0.95 -1.75 -11.42
N ALA A 96 -1.79 -0.97 -10.73
CA ALA A 96 -1.46 -0.46 -9.40
C ALA A 96 -1.26 -1.60 -8.38
N SER A 97 -2.13 -2.61 -8.38
CA SER A 97 -2.00 -3.77 -7.50
C SER A 97 -0.72 -4.58 -7.76
N LEU A 98 -0.27 -4.68 -9.02
CA LEU A 98 1.00 -5.30 -9.37
C LEU A 98 2.19 -4.47 -8.86
N PHE A 99 2.16 -3.15 -9.05
CA PHE A 99 3.23 -2.27 -8.57
C PHE A 99 3.29 -2.18 -7.05
N GLN A 100 2.17 -2.31 -6.35
CA GLN A 100 2.14 -2.43 -4.89
C GLN A 100 2.93 -3.65 -4.40
N ARG A 101 2.88 -4.78 -5.12
CA ARG A 101 3.72 -5.97 -4.83
C ARG A 101 5.19 -5.71 -5.09
N PHE A 102 5.55 -5.00 -6.16
CA PHE A 102 6.95 -4.64 -6.39
C PHE A 102 7.46 -3.71 -5.30
N ARG A 103 6.63 -2.73 -4.90
CA ARG A 103 6.93 -1.78 -3.83
C ARG A 103 7.17 -2.48 -2.50
N SER A 104 6.40 -3.52 -2.16
CA SER A 104 6.58 -4.26 -0.89
C SER A 104 7.95 -4.93 -0.75
N ARG A 105 8.68 -5.12 -1.86
CA ARG A 105 10.02 -5.73 -1.87
C ARG A 105 11.14 -4.70 -1.69
N LEU A 106 10.80 -3.41 -1.70
CA LEU A 106 11.75 -2.30 -1.71
C LEU A 106 11.69 -1.55 -0.38
N GLY A 107 12.57 -1.88 0.57
CA GLY A 107 12.64 -1.20 1.88
C GLY A 107 13.35 0.17 1.84
N ASP A 108 14.54 0.21 1.25
CA ASP A 108 15.38 1.42 1.10
C ASP A 108 15.66 1.69 -0.39
N SER A 109 14.59 2.04 -1.11
CA SER A 109 14.63 2.09 -2.57
C SER A 109 15.47 3.26 -3.10
N PHE A 110 16.23 3.02 -4.17
CA PHE A 110 16.98 4.07 -4.85
C PHE A 110 16.08 5.21 -5.34
N GLY A 111 14.86 4.90 -5.80
CA GLY A 111 13.89 5.91 -6.22
C GLY A 111 13.51 6.88 -5.10
N ASP A 112 13.29 6.38 -3.88
CA ASP A 112 12.99 7.24 -2.73
C ASP A 112 14.19 8.09 -2.32
N LYS A 113 15.42 7.55 -2.44
CA LYS A 113 16.65 8.32 -2.18
C LYS A 113 16.81 9.46 -3.16
N VAL A 114 16.57 9.23 -4.45
CA VAL A 114 16.56 10.27 -5.48
C VAL A 114 15.50 11.33 -5.15
N LEU A 115 14.29 10.91 -4.76
CA LEU A 115 13.22 11.84 -4.37
C LEU A 115 13.60 12.67 -3.13
N ALA A 116 14.18 12.05 -2.10
CA ALA A 116 14.65 12.73 -0.90
C ALA A 116 15.76 13.74 -1.23
N ALA A 117 16.73 13.36 -2.07
CA ALA A 117 17.79 14.24 -2.54
C ALA A 117 17.22 15.43 -3.31
N LEU A 118 16.32 15.22 -4.28
CA LEU A 118 15.71 16.31 -5.03
C LEU A 118 14.89 17.27 -4.15
N ARG A 119 14.15 16.75 -3.16
CA ARG A 119 13.44 17.59 -2.18
C ARG A 119 14.39 18.40 -1.30
N ASN A 120 15.56 17.86 -0.99
CA ASN A 120 16.60 18.57 -0.25
C ASN A 120 17.25 19.66 -1.12
N GLU A 121 17.71 19.32 -2.31
CA GLU A 121 18.38 20.23 -3.25
C GLU A 121 17.46 21.38 -3.70
N PHE A 122 16.20 21.07 -4.06
CA PHE A 122 15.28 22.08 -4.57
C PHE A 122 14.53 22.85 -3.46
N GLY A 123 14.18 22.16 -2.36
CA GLY A 123 13.27 22.70 -1.35
C GLY A 123 13.86 22.82 0.06
N GLY A 124 15.12 22.45 0.27
CA GLY A 124 15.77 22.46 1.59
C GLY A 124 15.14 21.48 2.60
N HIS A 125 14.36 20.49 2.14
CA HIS A 125 13.70 19.54 3.04
C HIS A 125 14.72 18.64 3.77
N ALA A 126 14.47 18.32 5.03
CA ALA A 126 15.32 17.43 5.81
C ALA A 126 15.41 16.03 5.18
N VAL A 127 16.59 15.42 5.29
CA VAL A 127 16.86 14.04 4.86
C VAL A 127 17.41 13.23 6.03
N LEU A 128 17.05 11.95 6.06
CA LEU A 128 17.64 10.99 6.99
C LEU A 128 18.93 10.43 6.37
N LYS A 129 19.97 10.28 7.18
CA LYS A 129 21.22 9.64 6.78
C LYS A 129 21.07 8.12 6.77
N ALA A 130 21.95 7.46 6.03
CA ALA A 130 22.00 6.00 6.02
C ALA A 130 22.21 5.46 7.45
N GLY A 131 21.35 4.53 7.87
CA GLY A 131 21.38 3.93 9.20
C GLY A 131 20.64 4.72 10.29
N GLU A 132 20.13 5.92 10.01
CA GLU A 132 19.21 6.59 10.93
C GLU A 132 17.85 5.90 10.92
N GLU A 133 17.27 5.73 12.11
CA GLU A 133 15.93 5.14 12.23
C GLU A 133 14.88 6.07 11.62
N LYS A 134 14.04 5.49 10.75
CA LYS A 134 12.82 6.16 10.30
C LYS A 134 11.92 6.31 11.53
N ARG A 135 11.25 7.46 11.68
CA ARG A 135 10.28 7.63 12.76
C ARG A 135 9.24 6.51 12.68
N ALA A 136 9.24 5.65 13.68
CA ALA A 136 8.11 4.78 13.96
C ALA A 136 7.02 5.69 14.53
N ASP A 137 6.02 6.02 13.71
CA ASP A 137 4.63 5.82 14.13
C ASP A 137 3.64 6.36 13.09
N THR A 138 2.80 5.42 12.65
CA THR A 138 1.62 5.56 11.81
C THR A 138 1.85 6.02 10.37
N ALA A 139 1.08 5.43 9.43
CA ALA A 139 0.84 6.00 8.11
C ALA A 139 0.00 7.30 8.18
N GLY A 140 -0.01 7.97 9.34
CA GLY A 140 -0.76 9.19 9.58
C GLY A 140 -0.30 10.24 8.59
N ALA A 141 -1.26 10.91 7.96
CA ALA A 141 -1.01 12.00 7.01
C ALA A 141 -0.17 13.17 7.60
N GLY A 142 0.15 13.11 8.90
CA GLY A 142 0.74 14.17 9.68
C GLY A 142 -0.19 15.37 9.76
N ASP A 143 0.04 16.26 10.73
CA ASP A 143 -0.40 17.64 10.56
C ASP A 143 0.50 18.28 9.50
N VAL A 144 0.01 18.37 8.26
CA VAL A 144 0.69 19.12 7.20
C VAL A 144 0.69 20.59 7.60
N ARG A 145 1.75 21.05 8.26
CA ARG A 145 2.02 22.49 8.35
C ARG A 145 2.52 22.95 6.97
N PRO A 146 1.85 23.91 6.32
CA PRO A 146 2.29 24.43 5.04
C PRO A 146 3.74 24.91 5.14
N ALA A 147 4.56 24.59 4.14
CA ALA A 147 5.92 25.09 4.07
C ALA A 147 5.86 26.63 4.06
N THR A 148 6.54 27.27 5.02
CA THR A 148 6.76 28.71 4.98
C THR A 148 7.58 29.01 3.72
N PRO A 149 7.14 29.91 2.82
CA PRO A 149 7.91 30.24 1.64
C PRO A 149 9.31 30.69 2.05
N GLN A 150 10.34 29.99 1.58
CA GLN A 150 11.69 30.49 1.68
C GLN A 150 11.76 31.74 0.81
N ASN A 151 12.09 32.87 1.44
CA ASN A 151 12.29 34.13 0.75
C ASN A 151 13.37 33.91 -0.31
N THR A 152 13.00 34.06 -1.59
CA THR A 152 13.84 33.79 -2.75
C THR A 152 15.16 34.53 -2.61
N THR A 153 16.20 33.80 -2.21
CA THR A 153 17.57 34.30 -2.32
C THR A 153 18.06 33.88 -3.70
N LYS A 154 18.20 34.91 -4.53
CA LYS A 154 18.61 34.93 -5.93
C LYS A 154 19.46 33.73 -6.35
N VAL A 155 18.95 33.00 -7.34
CA VAL A 155 19.78 32.20 -8.26
C VAL A 155 20.60 33.20 -9.11
N PRO A 156 21.90 32.95 -9.35
CA PRO A 156 22.76 33.82 -10.15
C PRO A 156 22.27 34.01 -11.60
#